data_AF-A0AAD4GWV6-F1
#
_entry.id   AF-A0AAD4GWV6-F1
#
_cell.length_a   1.000
_cell.length_b   1.000
_cell.length_c   1.000
_cell.angle_alpha   90.00
_cell.angle_beta   90.00
_cell.angle_gamma   90.00
#
_symmetry.space_group_name_H-M   'P 1'
#
loop_
_entity.id
_entity.type
_entity.pdbx_description
1 polymer ?
#
loop_
_entity_poly.entity_id
_entity_poly.type
_entity_poly.pdbx_seq_one_letter_code
_entity_poly.pdbx_strand_id
1 'polypeptide(L)'
;MTTPPSLQVEITPPVLPPISQSWTSIPVQVSLHNALDVPLTVLNWGTPLDPRANILGIFHIRDTADDTLVALDEIKFSRALPPSEEDLVEVPAGGSVDTVVTLPRVPLVAGREYSIQAQGMCHGLWEDSREAVAATQLAEILSNKALLSF
;
A
#
# COMPACT_ATOMS: atom_id res chain seq x y z
N MET A 1 -0.63 -24.75 -10.50
CA MET A 1 0.50 -23.83 -10.80
C MET A 1 -0.02 -22.44 -10.50
N THR A 2 0.39 -21.85 -9.39
CA THR A 2 -0.03 -20.51 -8.96
C THR A 2 0.69 -19.48 -9.83
N THR A 3 -0.05 -18.74 -10.65
CA THR A 3 0.46 -17.61 -11.41
C THR A 3 1.19 -16.65 -10.45
N PRO A 4 2.41 -16.18 -10.76
CA PRO A 4 3.08 -15.20 -9.93
C PRO A 4 2.23 -13.93 -9.82
N PRO A 5 2.29 -13.21 -8.69
CA PRO A 5 1.58 -11.93 -8.57
C PRO A 5 2.09 -10.99 -9.67
N SER A 6 1.17 -10.47 -10.49
CA SER A 6 1.46 -9.52 -11.57
C SER A 6 1.95 -8.17 -11.05
N LEU A 7 1.65 -7.86 -9.78
CA LEU A 7 2.04 -6.65 -9.08
C LEU A 7 2.96 -6.98 -7.90
N GLN A 8 4.13 -6.35 -7.86
CA GLN A 8 5.14 -6.48 -6.81
C GLN A 8 5.25 -5.17 -6.03
N VAL A 9 5.52 -5.26 -4.73
CA VAL A 9 5.68 -4.08 -3.87
C VAL A 9 7.07 -4.10 -3.27
N GLU A 10 7.77 -2.98 -3.42
CA GLU A 10 9.07 -2.76 -2.80
C GLU A 10 8.98 -1.63 -1.79
N ILE A 11 9.51 -1.84 -0.59
CA ILE A 11 9.64 -0.82 0.45
C ILE A 11 11.11 -0.47 0.62
N THR A 12 11.45 0.79 0.44
CA THR A 12 12.80 1.28 0.74
C THR A 12 12.90 1.60 2.23
N PRO A 13 13.89 1.05 2.96
CA PRO A 13 14.10 1.38 4.36
C PRO A 13 14.27 2.90 4.58
N PRO A 14 13.53 3.50 5.53
CA PRO A 14 13.63 4.93 5.79
C PRO A 14 14.93 5.28 6.54
N VAL A 15 15.57 6.38 6.13
CA VAL A 15 16.69 6.97 6.89
C VAL A 15 16.11 7.92 7.95
N LEU A 16 16.19 7.53 9.22
CA LEU A 16 15.66 8.33 10.33
C LEU A 16 16.75 9.21 10.96
N PRO A 17 16.43 10.46 11.35
CA PRO A 17 17.31 11.25 12.20
C PRO A 17 17.41 10.62 13.61
N PRO A 18 18.42 11.00 14.42
CA PRO A 18 18.53 10.55 15.80
C PRO A 18 17.23 10.82 16.57
N ILE A 19 16.64 9.76 17.13
CA ILE A 19 15.36 9.83 17.85
C ILE A 19 15.61 10.54 19.19
N SER A 20 15.06 11.74 19.36
CA SER A 20 15.15 12.54 20.59
C SER A 20 13.81 12.65 21.34
N GLN A 21 12.73 12.14 20.76
CA GLN A 21 11.36 12.18 21.29
C GLN A 21 10.75 10.77 21.32
N SER A 22 9.71 10.57 22.14
CA SER A 22 8.99 9.30 22.26
C SER A 22 8.13 8.94 21.03
N TRP A 23 8.00 9.86 20.07
CA TRP A 23 7.25 9.64 18.83
C TRP A 23 8.02 10.25 17.65
N THR A 24 8.05 9.55 16.53
CA THR A 24 8.67 10.04 15.30
C THR A 24 7.75 9.84 14.10
N SER A 25 7.92 10.66 13.07
CA SER A 25 7.27 10.43 11.77
C SER A 25 8.22 9.65 10.87
N ILE A 26 7.70 8.59 10.23
CA ILE A 26 8.50 7.70 9.39
C ILE A 26 8.02 7.83 7.94
N PRO A 27 8.82 8.38 7.01
CA PRO A 27 8.48 8.40 5.59
C PRO A 27 8.82 7.05 4.96
N VAL A 28 7.81 6.26 4.59
CA VAL A 28 7.97 4.96 3.94
C VAL A 28 7.86 5.15 2.43
N GLN A 29 8.96 4.97 1.70
CA GLN A 29 8.94 4.97 0.24
C GLN A 29 8.51 3.59 -0.25
N VAL A 30 7.52 3.57 -1.13
CA VAL A 30 6.92 2.36 -1.69
C VAL A 30 6.91 2.44 -3.20
N SER A 31 7.32 1.37 -3.88
CA SER A 31 7.21 1.21 -5.33
C SER A 31 6.28 0.04 -5.64
N LEU A 32 5.28 0.27 -6.48
CA LEU A 32 4.42 -0.78 -7.04
C LEU A 32 4.88 -1.09 -8.45
N HIS A 33 5.47 -2.25 -8.67
CA HIS A 33 6.02 -2.70 -9.94
C HIS A 33 5.07 -3.68 -10.64
N ASN A 34 4.75 -3.40 -11.89
CA ASN A 34 4.01 -4.30 -12.79
C ASN A 34 5.00 -5.16 -13.58
N ALA A 35 4.98 -6.47 -13.35
CA ALA A 35 5.86 -7.42 -14.02
C ALA A 35 5.32 -7.93 -15.38
N LEU A 36 4.11 -7.52 -15.78
CA LEU A 36 3.49 -7.90 -17.04
C LEU A 36 3.93 -6.97 -18.18
N ASP A 37 3.73 -7.42 -19.41
CA ASP A 37 3.93 -6.67 -20.65
C ASP A 37 2.68 -5.86 -21.08
N VAL A 38 1.63 -5.86 -20.25
CA VAL A 38 0.40 -5.07 -20.40
C VAL A 38 0.21 -4.15 -19.18
N PRO A 39 -0.46 -2.99 -19.33
CA PRO A 39 -0.76 -2.12 -18.18
C PRO A 39 -1.65 -2.83 -17.16
N LEU A 40 -1.46 -2.49 -15.89
CA LEU A 40 -2.34 -2.89 -14.80
C LEU A 40 -3.08 -1.66 -14.28
N THR A 41 -4.37 -1.79 -13.99
CA THR A 41 -5.12 -0.79 -13.22
C THR A 41 -5.44 -1.35 -11.84
N VAL A 42 -5.18 -0.55 -10.81
CA VAL A 42 -5.38 -0.89 -9.41
C VAL A 42 -6.38 0.09 -8.81
N LEU A 43 -7.37 -0.42 -8.07
CA LEU A 43 -8.14 0.40 -7.14
C LEU A 43 -7.28 0.70 -5.91
N ASN A 44 -6.94 1.97 -5.70
CA ASN A 44 -5.93 2.34 -4.69
C ASN A 44 -6.36 2.04 -3.24
N TRP A 45 -7.64 1.81 -2.98
CA TRP A 45 -8.16 1.53 -1.65
C TRP A 45 -7.51 0.32 -1.00
N GLY A 46 -7.10 0.46 0.26
CA GLY A 46 -6.49 -0.65 1.00
C GLY A 46 -5.10 -1.05 0.51
N THR A 47 -4.48 -0.23 -0.36
CA THR A 47 -3.10 -0.39 -0.85
C THR A 47 -2.22 0.76 -0.37
N PRO A 48 -0.88 0.66 -0.45
CA PRO A 48 0.02 1.79 -0.19
C PRO A 48 -0.24 3.05 -1.03
N LEU A 49 -0.95 2.93 -2.17
CA LEU A 49 -1.36 4.05 -3.00
C LEU A 49 -2.59 4.80 -2.47
N ASP A 50 -3.26 4.28 -1.44
CA ASP A 50 -4.39 4.96 -0.81
C ASP A 50 -3.90 6.28 -0.17
N PRO A 51 -4.52 7.43 -0.47
CA PRO A 51 -4.16 8.70 0.17
C PRO A 51 -4.22 8.69 1.71
N ARG A 52 -4.92 7.71 2.31
CA ARG A 52 -5.03 7.48 3.75
C ARG A 52 -4.24 6.26 4.24
N ALA A 53 -3.36 5.69 3.42
CA ALA A 53 -2.62 4.46 3.75
C ALA A 53 -1.87 4.52 5.09
N ASN A 54 -1.49 5.71 5.53
CA ASN A 54 -0.78 5.95 6.78
C ASN A 54 -1.58 5.63 8.06
N ILE A 55 -2.90 5.45 7.98
CA ILE A 55 -3.79 5.24 9.14
C ILE A 55 -4.81 4.12 8.93
N LEU A 56 -4.71 3.34 7.85
CA LEU A 56 -5.68 2.29 7.51
C LEU A 56 -5.24 0.88 7.92
N GLY A 57 -4.17 0.75 8.72
CA GLY A 57 -3.60 -0.55 9.09
C GLY A 57 -2.85 -1.25 7.96
N ILE A 58 -2.40 -0.49 6.94
CA ILE A 58 -1.64 -1.05 5.82
C ILE A 58 -0.20 -1.33 6.22
N PHE A 59 0.40 -0.51 7.09
CA PHE A 59 1.79 -0.68 7.48
C PHE A 59 1.89 -1.28 8.87
N HIS A 60 2.69 -2.33 9.00
CA HIS A 60 2.99 -3.01 10.25
C HIS A 60 4.47 -2.82 10.56
N ILE A 61 4.77 -2.40 11.78
CA ILE A 61 6.14 -2.23 12.25
C ILE A 61 6.37 -3.24 13.38
N ARG A 62 7.45 -4.01 13.29
CA ARG A 62 7.83 -5.01 14.30
C ARG A 62 9.23 -4.75 14.79
N ASP A 63 9.42 -4.91 16.09
CA ASP A 63 10.75 -4.92 16.69
C ASP A 63 11.44 -6.24 16.34
N THR A 64 12.63 -6.16 15.75
CA THR A 64 13.31 -7.36 15.22
C THR A 64 13.92 -8.23 16.33
N ALA A 65 14.13 -7.69 17.53
CA ALA A 65 14.75 -8.44 18.61
C ALA A 65 13.78 -9.43 19.29
N ASP A 66 12.50 -9.10 19.34
CA ASP A 66 11.47 -9.88 20.05
C ASP A 66 10.18 -10.11 19.24
N ASP A 67 10.14 -9.68 17.97
CA ASP A 67 8.99 -9.76 17.07
C ASP A 67 7.73 -9.03 17.58
N THR A 68 7.89 -8.07 18.50
CA THR A 68 6.77 -7.32 19.07
C THR A 68 6.23 -6.32 18.06
N LEU A 69 4.91 -6.36 17.83
CA LEU A 69 4.22 -5.38 17.00
C LEU A 69 4.21 -4.00 17.68
N VAL A 70 4.68 -2.97 16.97
CA VAL A 70 4.55 -1.58 17.39
C VAL A 70 3.10 -1.15 17.17
N ALA A 71 2.44 -0.72 18.24
CA ALA A 71 1.06 -0.24 18.16
C ALA A 71 0.98 1.07 17.37
N LEU A 72 0.25 1.05 16.26
CA LEU A 72 -0.10 2.23 15.47
C LEU A 72 -1.61 2.48 15.56
N ASP A 73 -2.01 3.76 15.54
CA ASP A 73 -3.42 4.11 15.51
C ASP A 73 -4.01 3.79 14.12
N GLU A 74 -5.11 3.05 14.10
CA GLU A 74 -5.85 2.70 12.88
C GLU A 74 -7.26 3.26 12.90
N ILE A 75 -7.74 3.72 11.74
CA ILE A 75 -9.09 4.22 11.55
C ILE A 75 -9.82 3.35 10.54
N LYS A 76 -11.02 2.88 10.90
CA LYS A 76 -11.93 2.26 9.94
C LYS A 76 -12.60 3.34 9.10
N PHE A 77 -12.36 3.32 7.80
CA PHE A 77 -12.88 4.32 6.87
C PHE A 77 -13.88 3.69 5.89
N SER A 78 -15.10 4.22 5.86
CA SER A 78 -16.12 3.81 4.88
C SER A 78 -15.96 4.62 3.59
N ARG A 79 -16.03 3.93 2.44
CA ARG A 79 -15.94 4.54 1.11
C ARG A 79 -17.32 4.61 0.47
N ALA A 80 -17.58 5.68 -0.30
CA ALA A 80 -18.77 5.77 -1.14
C ALA A 80 -18.61 4.86 -2.35
N LEU A 81 -19.73 4.29 -2.83
CA LEU A 81 -19.74 3.41 -4.01
C LEU A 81 -20.67 3.96 -5.10
N PRO A 82 -20.33 3.78 -6.39
CA PRO A 82 -19.08 3.18 -6.89
C PRO A 82 -17.85 4.06 -6.58
N PRO A 83 -16.62 3.52 -6.61
CA PRO A 83 -15.41 4.34 -6.59
C PRO A 83 -15.40 5.31 -7.77
N SER A 84 -14.67 6.41 -7.62
CA SER A 84 -14.49 7.37 -8.70
C SER A 84 -13.26 7.04 -9.54
N GLU A 85 -13.16 7.65 -10.73
CA GLU A 85 -12.03 7.41 -11.64
C GLU A 85 -10.68 7.80 -11.02
N GLU A 86 -10.65 8.77 -10.10
CA GLU A 86 -9.45 9.15 -9.36
C GLU A 86 -9.00 8.12 -8.31
N ASP A 87 -9.85 7.17 -7.93
CA ASP A 87 -9.47 6.05 -7.09
C ASP A 87 -8.72 4.95 -7.87
N LEU A 88 -8.75 5.00 -9.21
CA LEU A 88 -8.02 4.10 -10.09
C LEU A 88 -6.62 4.62 -10.41
N VAL A 89 -5.62 3.77 -10.26
CA VAL A 89 -4.22 4.05 -10.60
C VAL A 89 -3.75 3.05 -11.64
N GLU A 90 -3.23 3.55 -12.76
CA GLU A 90 -2.57 2.70 -13.76
C GLU A 90 -1.09 2.53 -13.40
N VAL A 91 -0.62 1.29 -13.47
CA VAL A 91 0.79 0.90 -13.41
C VAL A 91 1.21 0.45 -14.81
N PRO A 92 2.13 1.17 -15.48
CA PRO A 92 2.52 0.85 -16.86
C PRO A 92 3.05 -0.58 -17.02
N ALA A 93 2.95 -1.15 -18.23
CA ALA A 93 3.59 -2.41 -18.58
C ALA A 93 5.09 -2.40 -18.26
N GLY A 94 5.58 -3.37 -17.49
CA GLY A 94 6.97 -3.44 -17.03
C GLY A 94 7.42 -2.25 -16.17
N GLY A 95 6.50 -1.38 -15.76
CA GLY A 95 6.79 -0.11 -15.10
C GLY A 95 6.46 -0.13 -13.61
N SER A 96 6.64 1.01 -12.97
CA SER A 96 6.32 1.18 -11.55
C SER A 96 5.62 2.49 -11.26
N VAL A 97 4.87 2.52 -10.16
CA VAL A 97 4.35 3.73 -9.53
C VAL A 97 4.94 3.86 -8.14
N ASP A 98 5.58 5.00 -7.87
CA ASP A 98 6.21 5.29 -6.59
C ASP A 98 5.33 6.21 -5.74
N THR A 99 5.34 5.98 -4.43
CA THR A 99 4.69 6.83 -3.44
C THR A 99 5.50 6.91 -2.15
N VAL A 100 5.23 7.94 -1.34
CA VAL A 100 5.78 8.07 0.01
C VAL A 100 4.64 8.18 0.99
N VAL A 101 4.54 7.22 1.91
CA VAL A 101 3.55 7.22 2.99
C VAL A 101 4.22 7.63 4.29
N THR A 102 3.82 8.76 4.86
CA THR A 102 4.37 9.21 6.15
C THR A 102 3.53 8.67 7.30
N LEU A 103 4.08 7.71 8.04
CA LEU A 103 3.49 7.14 9.25
C LEU A 103 3.67 8.12 10.42
N PRO A 104 2.59 8.64 11.01
CA PRO A 104 2.68 9.63 12.07
C PRO A 104 2.85 8.96 13.45
N ARG A 105 3.50 9.67 14.37
CA ARG A 105 3.56 9.35 15.80
C ARG A 105 3.98 7.90 16.13
N VAL A 106 4.96 7.37 15.40
CA VAL A 106 5.46 6.00 15.63
C VAL A 106 6.28 5.97 16.94
N PRO A 107 5.91 5.12 17.92
CA PRO A 107 6.57 5.06 19.22
C PRO A 107 7.81 4.14 19.19
N LEU A 108 8.87 4.55 18.49
CA LEU A 108 10.12 3.80 18.42
C LEU A 108 11.02 4.04 19.65
N VAL A 109 11.75 3.01 20.05
CA VAL A 109 12.75 3.08 21.12
C VAL A 109 14.14 3.20 20.51
N ALA A 110 14.91 4.18 20.97
CA ALA A 110 16.28 4.40 20.50
C ALA A 110 17.17 3.16 20.74
N GLY A 111 18.00 2.83 19.76
CA GLY A 111 18.93 1.69 19.82
C GLY A 111 18.31 0.32 19.49
N ARG A 112 17.02 0.27 19.11
CA ARG A 112 16.37 -0.94 18.60
C ARG A 112 16.27 -0.92 17.07
N GLU A 113 16.20 -2.10 16.48
CA GLU A 113 16.03 -2.31 15.05
C GLU A 113 14.61 -2.80 14.76
N TYR A 114 14.00 -2.26 13.70
CA TYR A 114 12.61 -2.49 13.36
C TYR A 114 12.46 -2.87 11.89
N SER A 115 11.53 -3.79 11.60
CA SER A 115 11.10 -4.10 10.25
C SER A 115 9.76 -3.44 9.94
N ILE A 116 9.59 -2.96 8.70
CA ILE A 116 8.32 -2.41 8.20
C ILE A 116 7.81 -3.35 7.10
N GLN A 117 6.54 -3.71 7.19
CA GLN A 117 5.82 -4.50 6.18
C GLN A 117 4.57 -3.75 5.75
N ALA A 118 4.19 -3.85 4.47
CA ALA A 118 2.89 -3.40 4.01
C ALA A 118 1.98 -4.63 3.86
N GLN A 119 0.80 -4.62 4.45
CA GLN A 119 -0.18 -5.68 4.29
C GLN A 119 -1.55 -5.03 4.18
N GLY A 120 -2.20 -5.21 3.04
CA GLY A 120 -3.46 -4.56 2.73
C GLY A 120 -4.43 -5.49 2.00
N MET A 121 -5.54 -4.93 1.54
CA MET A 121 -6.49 -5.64 0.69
C MET A 121 -6.62 -4.87 -0.61
N CYS A 122 -6.26 -5.50 -1.72
CA CYS A 122 -6.52 -4.92 -3.02
C CYS A 122 -7.97 -5.20 -3.41
N HIS A 123 -8.75 -4.14 -3.48
CA HIS A 123 -10.17 -4.23 -3.78
C HIS A 123 -10.47 -4.30 -5.29
N GLY A 124 -9.46 -4.17 -6.14
CA GLY A 124 -9.61 -4.28 -7.59
C GLY A 124 -8.26 -4.22 -8.31
N LEU A 125 -8.03 -5.18 -9.20
CA LEU A 125 -6.85 -5.28 -10.05
C LEU A 125 -7.28 -5.78 -11.43
N TRP A 126 -6.87 -5.08 -12.48
CA TRP A 126 -7.25 -5.37 -13.86
C TRP A 126 -6.04 -5.31 -14.78
N GLU A 127 -5.93 -6.25 -15.71
CA GLU A 127 -4.91 -6.27 -16.77
C GLU A 127 -5.36 -5.42 -17.96
N ASP A 128 -5.66 -4.14 -17.69
CA ASP A 128 -6.09 -3.17 -18.68
C ASP A 128 -5.70 -1.75 -18.24
N SER A 129 -5.75 -0.82 -19.18
CA SER A 129 -5.61 0.61 -18.97
C SER A 129 -6.69 1.20 -18.06
N ARG A 130 -6.37 2.29 -17.37
CA ARG A 130 -7.31 2.98 -16.48
C ARG A 130 -8.51 3.51 -17.24
N GLU A 131 -8.31 4.01 -18.45
CA GLU A 131 -9.39 4.51 -19.30
C GLU A 131 -10.41 3.42 -19.64
N ALA A 132 -9.95 2.23 -20.00
CA ALA A 132 -10.82 1.09 -20.30
C ALA A 132 -11.60 0.62 -19.07
N VAL A 133 -10.93 0.53 -17.91
CA VAL A 133 -11.56 0.13 -16.65
C VAL A 133 -12.60 1.16 -16.19
N ALA A 134 -12.28 2.46 -16.27
CA ALA A 134 -13.20 3.54 -15.94
C ALA A 134 -14.48 3.48 -16.79
N ALA A 135 -14.35 3.25 -18.09
CA ALA A 135 -15.48 3.24 -19.02
C ALA A 135 -16.44 2.05 -18.83
N THR A 136 -15.97 0.93 -18.28
CA THR A 136 -16.72 -0.33 -18.32
C THR A 136 -17.01 -0.97 -16.97
N GLN A 137 -16.20 -0.71 -15.93
CA GLN A 137 -16.16 -1.59 -14.76
C GLN A 137 -16.46 -0.92 -13.43
N LEU A 138 -16.52 0.42 -13.33
CA LEU A 138 -16.76 1.12 -12.06
C LEU A 138 -18.05 0.66 -11.33
N ALA A 139 -19.09 0.31 -12.08
CA ALA A 139 -20.34 -0.22 -11.51
C ALA A 139 -20.25 -1.70 -11.05
N GLU A 140 -19.28 -2.47 -11.56
CA GLU A 140 -19.14 -3.92 -11.32
C GLU A 140 -18.09 -4.28 -10.24
N ILE A 141 -17.38 -3.30 -9.68
CA ILE A 141 -16.28 -3.46 -8.69
C ILE A 141 -16.68 -4.23 -7.41
N LEU A 142 -17.97 -4.50 -7.19
CA LEU A 142 -18.46 -5.29 -6.07
C LEU A 142 -18.02 -6.77 -6.08
N SER A 143 -17.51 -7.32 -7.19
CA SER A 143 -17.30 -8.77 -7.35
C SER A 143 -15.85 -9.28 -7.45
N ASN A 144 -14.83 -8.43 -7.63
CA ASN A 144 -13.45 -8.88 -7.84
C ASN A 144 -12.52 -8.47 -6.68
N LYS A 145 -12.31 -9.36 -5.70
CA LYS A 145 -11.45 -9.10 -4.53
C LYS A 145 -10.19 -9.96 -4.60
N ALA A 146 -9.02 -9.35 -4.41
CA ALA A 146 -7.75 -10.07 -4.30
C ALA A 146 -7.09 -9.77 -2.95
N LEU A 147 -6.85 -10.82 -2.17
CA LEU A 147 -5.97 -10.74 -1.00
C LEU A 147 -4.53 -10.58 -1.51
N LEU A 148 -3.93 -9.41 -1.24
CA LEU A 148 -2.51 -9.19 -1.51
C LEU A 148 -1.79 -9.08 -0.17
N SER A 149 -0.89 -10.03 0.08
CA SER A 149 0.12 -9.90 1.12
C SER A 149 1.35 -9.28 0.46
N PHE A 150 1.88 -8.18 1.03
CA PHE A 150 3.03 -7.47 0.48
C PHE A 150 4.24 -7.56 1.42
#